data_AF-A0A7V8DFN1-F1
#
_entry.id   AF-A0A7V8DFN1-F1
#
_cell.length_a   1.000
_cell.length_b   1.000
_cell.length_c   1.000
_cell.angle_alpha   90.00
_cell.angle_beta   90.00
_cell.angle_gamma   90.00
#
_symmetry.space_group_name_H-M   'P 1'
#
loop_
_entity.id
_entity.type
_entity.pdbx_description
1 polymer ?
#
loop_
_entity_poly.entity_id
_entity_poly.type
_entity_poly.pdbx_seq_one_letter_code
_entity_poly.pdbx_strand_id
1 'polypeptide(L)'
;MLARPVDQIRVSDIILAVDEPIQATRCLPGSPAGCHNNKGRCLTHDLWEELGNQIYLYLSSVSLHAVCKRRLLGTSGTFHGSFHSSQMVNAAE
;
A
#
# COMPACT_ATOMS: atom_id res chain seq x y z
N MET A 1 23.87 8.13 12.17
CA MET A 1 23.88 8.30 10.70
C MET A 1 23.15 7.12 10.05
N LEU A 2 22.58 7.29 8.86
CA LEU A 2 21.98 6.18 8.11
C LEU A 2 23.07 5.37 7.40
N ALA A 3 22.85 4.06 7.27
CA ALA A 3 23.78 3.15 6.60
C ALA A 3 23.83 3.34 5.07
N ARG A 4 22.78 3.94 4.48
CA ARG A 4 22.64 4.20 3.04
C ARG A 4 22.04 5.60 2.81
N PRO A 5 22.26 6.22 1.65
CA PRO A 5 21.56 7.45 1.25
C PRO A 5 20.04 7.30 1.27
N VAL A 6 19.32 8.37 1.65
CA VAL A 6 17.84 8.37 1.81
C VAL A 6 17.09 8.07 0.50
N ASP A 7 17.70 8.33 -0.64
CA ASP A 7 17.20 8.02 -1.99
C ASP A 7 17.29 6.52 -2.34
N GLN A 8 18.15 5.77 -1.66
CA GLN A 8 18.35 4.33 -1.88
C GLN A 8 17.54 3.45 -0.92
N ILE A 9 17.07 4.01 0.20
CA ILE A 9 16.25 3.28 1.17
C ILE A 9 14.82 3.23 0.65
N ARG A 10 14.31 2.04 0.35
CA ARG A 10 12.92 1.83 -0.06
C ARG A 10 12.02 1.67 1.15
N VAL A 11 10.75 2.07 1.02
CA VAL A 11 9.76 1.87 2.09
C VAL A 11 9.53 0.37 2.35
N SER A 12 9.58 -0.46 1.30
CA SER A 12 9.56 -1.92 1.42
C SER A 12 10.67 -2.46 2.33
N ASP A 13 11.90 -1.96 2.19
CA ASP A 13 13.04 -2.40 3.02
C ASP A 13 12.81 -2.07 4.50
N ILE A 14 12.18 -0.92 4.80
CA ILE A 14 11.87 -0.50 6.17
C ILE A 14 10.83 -1.43 6.78
N ILE A 15 9.77 -1.76 6.03
CA ILE A 15 8.71 -2.66 6.49
C ILE A 15 9.25 -4.06 6.76
N LEU A 16 10.08 -4.59 5.84
CA LEU A 16 10.74 -5.89 6.03
C LEU A 16 11.68 -5.91 7.24
N ALA A 17 12.36 -4.81 7.53
CA ALA A 17 13.27 -4.72 8.69
C ALA A 17 12.54 -4.73 10.04
N VAL A 18 11.23 -4.51 10.08
CA VAL A 18 10.39 -4.57 11.29
C VAL A 18 9.68 -5.93 11.41
N ASP A 19 10.04 -6.92 10.58
CA ASP A 19 9.46 -8.26 10.55
C ASP A 19 7.93 -8.29 10.35
N GLU A 20 7.36 -7.24 9.76
CA GLU A 20 5.94 -7.21 9.37
C GLU A 20 5.80 -7.45 7.86
N PRO A 21 5.70 -8.73 7.41
CA PRO A 21 5.42 -9.00 6.01
C PRO A 21 4.04 -8.45 5.64
N ILE A 22 3.93 -7.89 4.43
CA ILE A 22 2.65 -7.41 3.88
C ILE A 22 1.78 -8.63 3.55
N GLN A 23 1.08 -9.14 4.56
CA GLN A 23 0.15 -10.24 4.42
C GLN A 23 -1.28 -9.71 4.37
N ALA A 24 -1.83 -9.67 3.16
CA ALA A 24 -3.24 -9.34 2.95
C ALA A 24 -4.18 -10.51 3.29
N THR A 25 -3.65 -11.71 3.53
CA THR A 25 -4.44 -12.89 3.91
C THR A 25 -3.91 -13.58 5.16
N ARG A 26 -4.80 -14.35 5.81
CA ARG A 26 -4.44 -15.34 6.84
C ARG A 26 -3.97 -16.67 6.25
N CYS A 27 -3.89 -16.79 4.92
CA CYS A 27 -3.46 -18.00 4.23
C CYS A 27 -1.94 -17.93 4.06
N LEU A 28 -1.24 -19.00 4.41
CA LEU A 28 0.21 -19.06 4.25
C LEU A 28 0.56 -19.19 2.76
N PRO A 29 1.36 -18.29 2.17
CA PRO A 29 1.81 -18.41 0.79
C PRO A 29 2.53 -19.74 0.57
N GLY A 30 2.23 -20.43 -0.53
CA GLY A 30 2.84 -21.72 -0.87
C GLY A 30 2.45 -22.90 0.02
N SER A 31 1.56 -22.71 1.01
CA SER A 31 1.08 -23.81 1.86
C SER A 31 0.06 -24.67 1.10
N PRO A 32 0.23 -26.01 1.07
CA PRO A 32 -0.78 -26.92 0.55
C PRO A 32 -2.04 -26.99 1.43
N ALA A 33 -1.95 -26.53 2.68
CA ALA A 33 -3.07 -26.36 3.57
C ALA A 33 -3.65 -24.94 3.42
N GLY A 34 -4.92 -24.86 3.04
CA GLY A 34 -5.63 -23.59 3.00
C GLY A 34 -6.07 -23.09 4.38
N CYS A 35 -6.40 -21.81 4.43
CA CYS A 35 -6.75 -21.02 5.62
C CYS A 35 -8.14 -21.34 6.23
N HIS A 36 -8.90 -22.27 5.65
CA HIS A 36 -10.20 -22.69 6.17
C HIS A 36 -10.08 -23.96 7.03
N ASN A 37 -11.05 -24.22 7.93
CA ASN A 37 -11.03 -25.41 8.79
C ASN A 37 -10.97 -26.74 8.00
N ASN A 38 -11.46 -26.77 6.76
CA ASN A 38 -11.38 -27.94 5.88
C ASN A 38 -10.08 -27.99 5.03
N LYS A 39 -9.03 -27.24 5.41
CA LYS A 39 -7.76 -27.15 4.69
C LYS A 39 -7.89 -26.65 3.23
N GLY A 40 -9.04 -26.07 2.86
CA GLY A 40 -9.27 -25.44 1.56
C GLY A 40 -8.81 -23.98 1.54
N ARG A 41 -8.37 -23.48 0.38
CA ARG A 41 -8.05 -22.06 0.16
C ARG A 41 -9.34 -21.22 0.25
N CYS A 42 -9.24 -19.97 0.70
CA CYS A 42 -10.39 -19.06 0.66
C CYS A 42 -10.72 -18.71 -0.79
N LEU A 43 -12.00 -18.44 -1.08
CA LEU A 43 -12.48 -18.12 -2.44
C LEU A 43 -11.75 -16.92 -3.05
N THR A 44 -11.38 -15.95 -2.20
CA THR A 44 -10.72 -14.70 -2.59
C THR A 44 -9.20 -14.76 -2.46
N HIS A 45 -8.61 -15.95 -2.29
CA HIS A 45 -7.17 -16.08 -2.03
C HIS A 45 -6.33 -15.39 -3.10
N ASP A 46 -6.52 -15.74 -4.37
CA ASP A 46 -5.69 -15.23 -5.46
C ASP A 46 -5.83 -13.71 -5.61
N LEU A 47 -7.03 -13.17 -5.32
CA LEU A 47 -7.27 -11.72 -5.30
C LEU A 47 -6.44 -11.02 -4.23
N TRP A 48 -6.45 -11.55 -3.01
CA TRP A 48 -5.71 -10.94 -1.91
C TRP A 48 -4.20 -11.15 -2.01
N GLU A 49 -3.77 -12.30 -2.53
CA GLU A 49 -2.37 -12.57 -2.84
C GLU A 49 -1.85 -11.54 -3.85
N GLU A 50 -2.59 -11.34 -4.95
CA GLU A 50 -2.21 -10.37 -5.97
C GLU A 50 -2.25 -8.93 -5.43
N LEU A 51 -3.24 -8.58 -4.60
CA LEU A 51 -3.27 -7.27 -3.94
C LEU A 51 -2.03 -7.05 -3.06
N GLY A 52 -1.60 -8.06 -2.29
CA GLY A 52 -0.38 -8.02 -1.49
C GLY A 52 0.85 -7.74 -2.36
N ASN A 53 0.96 -8.42 -3.50
CA ASN A 53 2.03 -8.19 -4.48
C ASN A 53 2.02 -6.75 -5.00
N GLN A 54 0.84 -6.22 -5.37
CA GLN A 54 0.72 -4.85 -5.86
C GLN A 54 1.09 -3.79 -4.81
N ILE A 55 0.69 -4.00 -3.54
CA ILE A 55 1.09 -3.14 -2.43
C ILE A 55 2.61 -3.17 -2.25
N TYR A 56 3.22 -4.37 -2.27
CA TYR A 56 4.67 -4.51 -2.16
C TYR A 56 5.42 -3.81 -3.30
N LEU A 57 4.96 -3.98 -4.54
CA LEU A 57 5.53 -3.33 -5.71
C LEU A 57 5.48 -1.80 -5.59
N TYR A 58 4.34 -1.26 -5.17
CA TYR A 58 4.20 0.17 -4.92
C TYR A 58 5.20 0.65 -3.85
N LEU A 59 5.26 0.00 -2.69
CA LEU A 59 6.15 0.39 -1.59
C LEU A 59 7.64 0.24 -1.97
N SER A 60 7.97 -0.70 -2.86
CA SER A 60 9.32 -0.88 -3.41
C SER A 60 9.74 0.23 -4.38
N SER A 61 8.76 0.94 -4.97
CA SER A 61 8.98 2.10 -5.84
C SER A 61 9.18 3.42 -5.07
N VAL A 62 8.78 3.48 -3.79
CA VAL A 62 8.85 4.69 -2.97
C VAL A 62 10.14 4.68 -2.14
N SER A 63 10.93 5.76 -2.24
CA SER A 63 12.10 5.98 -1.40
C SER A 63 11.78 6.77 -0.13
N LEU A 64 12.59 6.61 0.92
CA LEU A 64 12.51 7.40 2.15
C LEU A 64 12.62 8.90 1.85
N HIS A 65 13.48 9.29 0.90
CA HIS A 65 13.58 10.67 0.43
C HIS A 65 12.23 11.23 -0.05
N ALA A 66 11.48 10.46 -0.86
CA ALA A 66 10.19 10.88 -1.39
C ALA A 66 9.17 11.11 -0.27
N VAL A 67 9.17 10.25 0.76
CA VAL A 67 8.34 10.40 1.97
C VAL A 67 8.70 11.68 2.71
N CYS A 68 9.99 11.90 3.01
CA CYS A 68 10.45 13.10 3.72
C CYS A 68 10.13 14.40 2.97
N LYS A 69 10.16 14.38 1.63
CA LYS A 69 9.82 15.52 0.79
C LYS A 69 8.33 15.67 0.49
N ARG A 70 7.48 14.76 0.97
CA ARG A 70 6.04 14.68 0.64
C ARG A 70 5.80 14.67 -0.87
N ARG A 71 6.66 13.99 -1.61
CA ARG A 71 6.61 13.83 -3.08
C ARG A 71 6.36 12.37 -3.42
N LEU A 72 5.21 11.87 -3.01
CA LEU A 72 4.77 10.55 -3.43
C LEU A 72 4.20 10.66 -4.84
N LEU A 73 4.51 9.69 -5.69
CA LEU A 73 3.87 9.57 -7.01
C LEU A 73 2.40 9.21 -6.75
N GLY A 74 1.55 10.23 -6.63
CA GLY A 74 0.11 10.10 -6.42
C GLY A 74 -0.58 9.61 -7.68
N THR A 75 -0.38 8.35 -8.05
CA THR A 75 -1.14 7.71 -9.15
C THR A 75 -2.59 7.41 -8.75
N SER A 76 -2.88 7.37 -7.44
CA SER A 76 -4.21 7.08 -6.87
C SER A 76 -5.17 8.28 -6.86
N GLY A 77 -4.79 9.42 -7.44
CA GLY A 77 -5.66 10.62 -7.53
C GLY A 77 -6.93 10.43 -8.39
N THR A 78 -7.13 9.27 -9.00
CA THR A 78 -8.29 8.96 -9.85
C THR A 78 -9.55 8.57 -9.09
N PHE A 79 -9.51 8.43 -7.75
CA PHE A 79 -10.69 8.05 -6.95
C PHE A 79 -11.21 9.12 -5.98
N HIS A 80 -10.63 10.32 -5.93
CA HIS A 80 -11.27 11.44 -5.23
C HIS A 80 -12.17 12.18 -6.23
N GLY A 81 -13.42 11.71 -6.33
CA GLY A 81 -14.44 12.37 -7.14
C GLY A 81 -14.49 13.87 -6.86
N SER A 82 -14.57 14.63 -7.94
CA SER A 82 -14.86 16.06 -7.93
C SER A 82 -16.18 16.33 -7.17
N PHE A 83 -16.10 16.62 -5.88
CA PHE A 83 -17.12 17.44 -5.20
C PHE A 83 -16.64 18.89 -5.20
N HIS A 84 -16.66 19.47 -6.41
CA HIS A 84 -16.73 20.91 -6.59
C HIS A 84 -18.20 21.29 -6.41
N SER A 85 -18.59 21.76 -5.22
CA SER A 85 -19.82 22.55 -5.10
C SER A 85 -19.42 24.02 -4.97
N SER A 86 -19.85 24.75 -5.98
CA SER A 86 -19.75 26.17 -6.29
C SER A 86 -19.34 27.17 -5.20
N GLN A 87 -18.52 28.11 -5.66
CA GLN A 87 -18.45 29.51 -5.24
C GLN A 87 -19.80 30.17 -4.88
N MET A 88 -19.71 31.06 -3.88
CA MET A 88 -20.42 32.35 -3.75
C MET A 88 -21.94 32.35 -3.50
N VAL A 89 -22.32 32.67 -2.26
CA VAL A 89 -23.27 33.78 -2.04
C VAL A 89 -22.63 34.80 -1.09
N ASN A 90 -22.64 36.04 -1.55
CA ASN A 90 -22.07 37.22 -0.94
C ASN A 90 -22.88 37.69 0.28
N ALA A 91 -22.24 38.61 1.01
CA ALA A 91 -22.79 39.56 1.96
C ALA A 91 -24.18 40.16 1.60
N ALA A 92 -24.85 40.60 2.67
CA ALA A 92 -26.08 41.39 2.76
C ALA A 92 -27.39 40.58 2.77
N GLU A 93 -27.83 40.20 3.98
CA GLU A 93 -29.04 40.71 4.68
C GLU A 93 -29.13 40.13 6.10
#